data_AF-A0A561DY61-F1
#
_entry.id   AF-A0A561DY61-F1
#
_cell.length_a   1.000
_cell.length_b   1.000
_cell.length_c   1.000
_cell.angle_alpha   90.00
_cell.angle_beta   90.00
_cell.angle_gamma   90.00
#
_symmetry.space_group_name_H-M   'P 1'
#
loop_
_entity.id
_entity.type
_entity.pdbx_description
1 polymer ?
#
loop_
_entity_poly.entity_id
_entity_poly.type
_entity_poly.pdbx_seq_one_letter_code
_entity_poly.pdbx_strand_id
1 'polypeptide(L)'
;MGLFINKKEHPNLFKNNRQLKESNQGESRQDFLTELMKEQQKANIALNHALAELQTRYQQQTDAQTTHWKQVDYQLSDLKNSTIRQQKFENEMVTNLHSLHEKNVQLEAMVEKETQAKETLTAQINQISKTCHSIADRLDKNEETQQQLALQMKEQLEMQKQAAEKLTKQEEIHGGMLKRLDNQEALLDKFARQLNHIRSILFERTNYLAGKIDDGYKLTSSYVYKLMTGSEQPLTFFLMNQKKEENQEVE
;
A
#
# COMPACT_ATOMS: atom_id res chain seq x y z
N MET A 1 102.80 36.74 -119.32
CA MET A 1 101.96 37.29 -120.40
C MET A 1 102.18 38.79 -120.48
N GLY A 2 102.51 39.33 -121.64
CA GLY A 2 102.74 40.76 -121.84
C GLY A 2 101.43 41.55 -121.88
N LEU A 3 101.28 42.51 -120.97
CA LEU A 3 100.11 43.41 -120.90
C LEU A 3 100.25 44.56 -121.90
N PHE A 4 99.35 44.63 -122.87
CA PHE A 4 99.20 45.75 -123.80
C PHE A 4 98.36 46.85 -123.11
N ILE A 5 98.93 48.04 -122.88
CA ILE A 5 98.22 49.17 -122.25
C ILE A 5 97.94 50.24 -123.31
N ASN A 6 96.67 50.37 -123.69
CA ASN A 6 96.19 51.40 -124.61
C ASN A 6 96.14 52.76 -123.88
N LYS A 7 97.05 53.68 -124.21
CA LYS A 7 97.23 54.96 -123.50
C LYS A 7 96.25 56.07 -123.90
N LYS A 8 95.31 55.84 -124.81
CA LYS A 8 94.41 56.90 -125.32
C LYS A 8 93.11 57.09 -124.54
N GLU A 9 92.63 56.08 -123.81
CA GLU A 9 91.31 56.16 -123.13
C GLU A 9 91.39 56.41 -121.62
N HIS A 10 92.57 56.27 -120.99
CA HIS A 10 92.70 56.37 -119.54
C HIS A 10 93.92 57.22 -119.12
N PRO A 11 93.81 58.57 -119.20
CA PRO A 11 94.90 59.47 -118.83
C PRO A 11 95.23 59.50 -117.33
N ASN A 12 94.42 58.88 -116.46
CA ASN A 12 94.58 58.93 -115.00
C ASN A 12 95.31 57.71 -114.41
N LEU A 13 95.90 56.83 -115.22
CA LEU A 13 96.69 55.69 -114.74
C LEU A 13 98.16 56.10 -114.54
N PHE A 14 98.52 56.43 -113.30
CA PHE A 14 99.91 56.69 -112.91
C PHE A 14 100.69 55.38 -112.73
N LYS A 15 101.77 55.19 -113.50
CA LYS A 15 102.74 54.10 -113.29
C LYS A 15 103.79 54.56 -112.27
N ASN A 16 103.80 53.92 -111.10
CA ASN A 16 104.81 54.18 -110.07
C ASN A 16 106.08 53.38 -110.38
N ASN A 17 107.17 54.04 -110.75
CA ASN A 17 108.45 53.43 -111.15
C ASN A 17 109.44 53.25 -109.97
N ARG A 18 108.97 53.22 -108.72
CA ARG A 18 109.84 52.97 -107.57
C ARG A 18 110.05 51.47 -107.37
N GLN A 19 111.30 51.08 -107.12
CA GLN A 19 111.68 49.71 -106.72
C GLN A 19 111.04 49.43 -105.35
N LEU A 20 110.09 48.50 -105.31
CA LEU A 20 109.43 48.05 -104.08
C LEU A 20 110.51 47.42 -103.17
N LYS A 21 110.76 48.04 -102.01
CA LYS A 21 111.85 47.69 -101.10
C LYS A 21 111.51 46.56 -100.12
N GLU A 22 110.27 46.05 -100.16
CA GLU A 22 109.78 45.04 -99.22
C GLU A 22 108.97 43.98 -99.95
N SER A 23 109.24 42.71 -99.59
CA SER A 23 108.48 41.55 -100.05
C SER A 23 107.05 41.66 -99.55
N ASN A 24 106.10 41.80 -100.46
CA ASN A 24 104.65 41.79 -100.19
C ASN A 24 104.12 40.38 -99.82
N GLN A 25 104.97 39.50 -99.30
CA GLN A 25 104.67 38.12 -98.93
C GLN A 25 105.19 37.75 -97.53
N GLY A 26 105.17 38.70 -96.59
CA GLY A 26 105.58 38.49 -95.21
C GLY A 26 104.42 38.68 -94.23
N GLU A 27 103.45 37.75 -94.24
CA GLU A 27 102.36 37.50 -93.24
C GLU A 27 101.06 37.21 -94.00
N SER A 28 100.37 36.09 -93.86
CA SER A 28 100.66 34.84 -93.19
C SER A 28 100.00 33.79 -94.07
N ARG A 29 100.70 32.74 -94.46
CA ARG A 29 100.02 31.50 -94.82
C ARG A 29 99.27 31.11 -93.56
N GLN A 30 97.98 31.43 -93.52
CA GLN A 30 97.06 30.84 -92.55
C GLN A 30 97.16 29.36 -92.82
N ASP A 31 97.90 28.67 -91.97
CA ASP A 31 97.97 27.23 -91.98
C ASP A 31 96.56 26.80 -91.55
N PHE A 32 95.70 26.54 -92.54
CA PHE A 32 94.29 26.21 -92.34
C PHE A 32 94.13 25.09 -91.31
N LEU A 33 95.15 24.22 -91.19
CA LEU A 33 95.22 23.19 -90.17
C LEU A 33 95.33 23.76 -88.74
N THR A 34 96.14 24.80 -88.55
CA THR A 34 96.32 25.50 -87.25
C THR A 34 95.07 26.27 -86.84
N GLU A 35 94.38 26.91 -87.79
CA GLU A 35 93.09 27.58 -87.53
C GLU A 35 91.97 26.59 -87.24
N LEU A 36 91.91 25.49 -88.00
CA LEU A 36 91.01 24.36 -87.73
C LEU A 36 91.27 23.75 -86.35
N MET A 37 92.54 23.57 -85.95
CA MET A 37 92.89 23.09 -84.61
C MET A 37 92.46 24.06 -83.50
N LYS A 38 92.62 25.38 -83.70
CA LYS A 38 92.17 26.40 -82.74
C LYS A 38 90.65 26.41 -82.60
N GLU A 39 89.90 26.37 -83.70
CA GLU A 39 88.43 26.30 -83.67
C GLU A 39 87.95 24.97 -83.07
N GLN A 40 88.61 23.85 -83.36
CA GLN A 40 88.32 22.56 -82.72
C GLN A 40 88.57 22.63 -81.20
N GLN A 41 89.65 23.27 -80.77
CA GLN A 41 89.96 23.44 -79.36
C GLN A 41 88.93 24.34 -78.66
N LYS A 42 88.51 25.42 -79.32
CA LYS A 42 87.47 26.34 -78.84
C LYS A 42 86.10 25.65 -78.75
N ALA A 43 85.75 24.85 -79.75
CA ALA A 43 84.55 24.02 -79.75
C ALA A 43 84.59 22.99 -78.62
N ASN A 44 85.72 22.28 -78.42
CA ASN A 44 85.88 21.35 -77.31
C ASN A 44 85.76 22.03 -75.95
N ILE A 45 86.34 23.23 -75.76
CA ILE A 45 86.20 23.99 -74.52
C ILE A 45 84.74 24.39 -74.27
N ALA A 46 84.04 24.90 -75.30
CA ALA A 46 82.63 25.25 -75.21
C ALA A 46 81.75 24.03 -74.90
N LEU A 47 82.06 22.87 -75.49
CA LEU A 47 81.33 21.62 -75.30
C LEU A 47 81.55 21.06 -73.88
N ASN A 48 82.79 21.10 -73.38
CA ASN A 48 83.10 20.74 -72.01
C ASN A 48 82.41 21.66 -70.99
N HIS A 49 82.35 22.97 -71.27
CA HIS A 49 81.61 23.92 -70.44
C HIS A 49 80.10 23.61 -70.45
N ALA A 50 79.51 23.37 -71.62
CA ALA A 50 78.10 23.00 -71.75
C ALA A 50 77.77 21.68 -71.03
N LEU A 51 78.66 20.68 -71.10
CA LEU A 51 78.54 19.43 -70.35
C LEU A 51 78.59 19.66 -68.83
N ALA A 52 79.53 20.48 -68.36
CA ALA A 52 79.64 20.81 -66.94
C ALA A 52 78.41 21.58 -66.43
N GLU A 53 77.88 22.51 -67.23
CA GLU A 53 76.65 23.24 -66.88
C GLU A 53 75.44 22.32 -66.87
N LEU A 54 75.31 21.43 -67.86
CA LEU A 54 74.25 20.42 -67.93
C LEU A 54 74.29 19.48 -66.72
N GLN A 55 75.48 19.02 -66.34
CA GLN A 55 75.68 18.17 -65.17
C GLN A 55 75.29 18.90 -63.87
N THR A 56 75.61 20.19 -63.76
CA THR A 56 75.22 21.02 -62.61
C THR A 56 73.70 21.20 -62.54
N ARG A 57 73.04 21.49 -63.68
CA ARG A 57 71.58 21.59 -63.75
C ARG A 57 70.89 20.27 -63.43
N TYR A 58 71.44 19.16 -63.91
CA TYR A 58 70.92 17.83 -63.62
C TYR A 58 71.00 17.52 -62.12
N GLN A 59 72.12 17.86 -61.47
CA GLN A 59 72.28 17.71 -60.03
C GLN A 59 71.23 18.55 -59.26
N GLN A 60 71.09 19.84 -59.60
CA GLN A 60 70.10 20.73 -58.99
C GLN A 60 68.67 20.22 -59.16
N GLN A 61 68.34 19.70 -60.35
CA GLN A 61 67.03 19.12 -60.62
C GLN A 61 66.79 17.86 -59.78
N THR A 62 67.81 17.01 -59.62
CA THR A 62 67.74 15.79 -58.82
C THR A 62 67.56 16.12 -57.34
N ASP A 63 68.28 17.13 -56.83
CA ASP A 63 68.16 17.60 -55.45
C ASP A 63 66.76 18.22 -55.19
N ALA A 64 66.25 19.01 -56.12
CA ALA A 64 64.90 19.59 -56.05
C ALA A 64 63.82 18.49 -56.06
N GLN A 65 63.93 17.50 -56.96
CA GLN A 65 63.03 16.34 -56.99
C GLN A 65 63.08 15.55 -55.68
N THR A 66 64.27 15.29 -55.15
CA THR A 66 64.46 14.55 -53.89
C THR A 66 63.79 15.28 -52.73
N THR A 67 63.89 16.62 -52.71
CA THR A 67 63.24 17.46 -51.70
C THR A 67 61.71 17.39 -51.82
N HIS A 68 61.18 17.48 -53.04
CA HIS A 68 59.75 17.31 -53.29
C HIS A 68 59.25 15.92 -52.88
N TRP A 69 59.97 14.86 -53.20
CA TRP A 69 59.60 13.50 -52.81
C TRP A 69 59.58 13.32 -51.29
N LYS A 70 60.55 13.88 -50.57
CA LYS A 70 60.54 13.88 -49.10
C LYS A 70 59.33 14.63 -48.56
N GLN A 71 58.97 15.78 -49.14
CA GLN A 71 57.80 16.53 -48.70
C GLN A 71 56.50 15.75 -48.93
N VAL A 72 56.35 15.10 -50.09
CA VAL A 72 55.19 14.24 -50.38
C VAL A 72 55.13 13.08 -49.39
N ASP A 73 56.26 12.45 -49.08
CA ASP A 73 56.33 11.33 -48.13
C ASP A 73 55.91 11.76 -46.71
N TYR A 74 56.35 12.95 -46.26
CA TYR A 74 55.89 13.52 -44.99
C TYR A 74 54.39 13.80 -44.99
N GLN A 75 53.85 14.37 -46.06
CA GLN A 75 52.41 14.64 -46.18
C GLN A 75 51.60 13.34 -46.19
N LEU A 76 52.07 12.31 -46.91
CA LEU A 76 51.41 11.01 -46.96
C LEU A 76 51.42 10.32 -45.59
N SER A 77 52.54 10.41 -44.88
CA SER A 77 52.70 9.87 -43.53
C SER A 77 51.82 10.61 -42.52
N ASP A 78 51.75 11.93 -42.58
CA ASP A 78 50.90 12.72 -41.70
C ASP A 78 49.41 12.46 -41.97
N LEU A 79 49.02 12.37 -43.26
CA LEU A 79 47.66 12.00 -43.65
C LEU A 79 47.30 10.61 -43.12
N LYS A 80 48.19 9.61 -43.29
CA LYS A 80 48.01 8.26 -42.76
C LYS A 80 47.82 8.27 -41.24
N ASN A 81 48.65 9.01 -40.51
CA ASN A 81 48.56 9.14 -39.07
C ASN A 81 47.28 9.86 -38.63
N SER A 82 46.84 10.88 -39.38
CA SER A 82 45.57 11.55 -39.17
C SER A 82 44.39 10.60 -39.35
N THR A 83 44.38 9.80 -40.42
CA THR A 83 43.33 8.80 -40.67
C THR A 83 43.26 7.76 -39.55
N ILE A 84 44.40 7.28 -39.06
CA ILE A 84 44.44 6.33 -37.94
C ILE A 84 43.87 6.96 -36.67
N ARG A 85 44.22 8.21 -36.36
CA ARG A 85 43.68 8.95 -35.21
C ARG A 85 42.18 9.15 -35.32
N GLN A 86 41.70 9.53 -36.50
CA GLN A 86 40.28 9.70 -36.77
C GLN A 86 39.53 8.38 -36.58
N GLN A 87 40.03 7.28 -37.13
CA GLN A 87 39.39 5.98 -37.02
C GLN A 87 39.34 5.47 -35.55
N LYS A 88 40.38 5.74 -34.77
CA LYS A 88 40.40 5.45 -33.33
C LYS A 88 39.34 6.25 -32.58
N PHE A 89 39.27 7.56 -32.87
CA PHE A 89 38.26 8.44 -32.28
C PHE A 89 36.84 8.02 -32.65
N GLU A 90 36.59 7.68 -33.92
CA GLU A 90 35.29 7.18 -34.38
C GLU A 90 34.89 5.89 -33.64
N ASN A 91 35.82 4.95 -33.47
CA ASN A 91 35.56 3.72 -32.70
C ASN A 91 35.27 4.01 -31.22
N GLU A 92 36.01 4.93 -30.59
CA GLU A 92 35.73 5.37 -29.21
C GLU A 92 34.36 6.05 -29.11
N MET A 93 33.96 6.86 -30.10
CA MET A 93 32.65 7.48 -30.12
C MET A 93 31.53 6.44 -30.26
N VAL A 94 31.69 5.46 -31.15
CA VAL A 94 30.71 4.39 -31.35
C VAL A 94 30.54 3.55 -30.09
N THR A 95 31.63 3.18 -29.43
CA THR A 95 31.57 2.43 -28.16
C THR A 95 30.91 3.24 -27.04
N ASN A 96 31.22 4.53 -26.93
CA ASN A 96 30.54 5.43 -25.99
C ASN A 96 29.05 5.57 -26.28
N LEU A 97 28.65 5.71 -27.55
CA LEU A 97 27.25 5.76 -27.97
C LEU A 97 26.53 4.45 -27.65
N HIS A 98 27.18 3.31 -27.83
CA HIS A 98 26.61 2.01 -27.48
C HIS A 98 26.39 1.88 -25.96
N SER A 99 27.38 2.27 -25.15
CA SER A 99 27.24 2.27 -23.69
C SER A 99 26.14 3.24 -23.21
N LEU A 100 26.03 4.41 -23.84
CA LEU A 100 24.98 5.37 -23.53
C LEU A 100 23.60 4.81 -23.89
N HIS A 101 23.48 4.15 -25.05
CA HIS A 101 22.24 3.51 -25.48
C HIS A 101 21.84 2.39 -24.50
N GLU A 102 22.77 1.54 -24.10
CA GLU A 102 22.52 0.48 -23.11
C GLU A 102 22.01 1.04 -21.78
N LYS A 103 22.64 2.12 -21.28
CA LYS A 103 22.18 2.81 -20.06
C LYS A 103 20.79 3.41 -20.22
N ASN A 104 20.46 3.97 -21.39
CA ASN A 104 19.12 4.49 -21.66
C ASN A 104 18.07 3.38 -21.65
N VAL A 105 18.36 2.23 -22.27
CA VAL A 105 17.46 1.06 -22.24
C VAL A 105 17.23 0.56 -20.81
N GLN A 106 18.29 0.54 -19.98
CA GLN A 106 18.16 0.18 -18.56
C GLN A 106 17.32 1.20 -17.78
N LEU A 107 17.48 2.49 -18.06
CA LEU A 107 16.66 3.55 -17.46
C LEU A 107 15.19 3.44 -17.86
N GLU A 108 14.90 3.19 -19.14
CA GLU A 108 13.53 2.97 -19.62
C GLU A 108 12.86 1.79 -18.90
N ALA A 109 13.56 0.66 -18.79
CA ALA A 109 13.06 -0.51 -18.05
C ALA A 109 12.82 -0.22 -16.56
N MET A 110 13.68 0.59 -15.93
CA MET A 110 13.51 0.99 -14.53
C MET A 110 12.30 1.92 -14.36
N VAL A 111 12.11 2.88 -15.27
CA VAL A 111 10.96 3.79 -15.28
C VAL A 111 9.65 3.02 -15.50
N GLU A 112 9.64 2.02 -16.38
CA GLU A 112 8.47 1.18 -16.60
C GLU A 112 8.11 0.39 -15.34
N LYS A 113 9.10 -0.23 -14.68
CA LYS A 113 8.89 -0.94 -13.41
C LYS A 113 8.38 -0.01 -12.30
N GLU A 114 8.92 1.20 -12.19
CA GLU A 114 8.45 2.19 -11.22
C GLU A 114 7.00 2.62 -11.51
N THR A 115 6.65 2.77 -12.78
CA THR A 115 5.29 3.09 -13.22
C THR A 115 4.30 2.00 -12.82
N GLN A 116 4.64 0.72 -13.07
CA GLN A 116 3.81 -0.42 -12.64
C GLN A 116 3.66 -0.49 -11.11
N ALA A 117 4.73 -0.24 -10.36
CA ALA A 117 4.69 -0.20 -8.90
C ALA A 117 3.78 0.93 -8.40
N LYS A 118 3.85 2.11 -9.02
CA LYS A 118 2.99 3.26 -8.71
C LYS A 118 1.52 2.97 -9.00
N GLU A 119 1.20 2.33 -10.11
CA GLU A 119 -0.18 1.92 -10.43
C GLU A 119 -0.73 0.94 -9.38
N THR A 120 0.09 -0.04 -8.98
CA THR A 120 -0.26 -1.02 -7.94
C THR A 120 -0.52 -0.34 -6.60
N LEU A 121 0.36 0.57 -6.17
CA LEU A 121 0.18 1.35 -4.95
C LEU A 121 -1.08 2.22 -5.00
N THR A 122 -1.35 2.85 -6.13
CA THR A 122 -2.56 3.67 -6.33
C THR A 122 -3.82 2.81 -6.19
N ALA A 123 -3.82 1.59 -6.77
CA ALA A 123 -4.92 0.65 -6.63
C ALA A 123 -5.14 0.23 -5.16
N GLN A 124 -4.06 -0.06 -4.43
CA GLN A 124 -4.13 -0.40 -3.00
C GLN A 124 -4.65 0.77 -2.16
N ILE A 125 -4.19 2.00 -2.40
CA ILE A 125 -4.69 3.20 -1.72
C ILE A 125 -6.18 3.40 -1.98
N ASN A 126 -6.63 3.21 -3.23
CA ASN A 126 -8.05 3.30 -3.57
C ASN A 126 -8.88 2.22 -2.85
N GLN A 127 -8.34 1.01 -2.70
CA GLN A 127 -8.99 -0.04 -1.92
C GLN A 127 -9.07 0.31 -0.44
N ILE A 128 -7.97 0.80 0.15
CA ILE A 128 -7.94 1.25 1.55
C ILE A 128 -8.99 2.36 1.76
N SER A 129 -9.02 3.36 0.87
CA SER A 129 -10.00 4.45 0.95
C SER A 129 -11.44 3.94 0.94
N LYS A 130 -11.77 2.95 0.08
CA LYS A 130 -13.09 2.31 0.06
C LYS A 130 -13.39 1.57 1.36
N THR A 131 -12.40 0.84 1.91
CA THR A 131 -12.58 0.15 3.19
C THR A 131 -12.76 1.11 4.36
N CYS A 132 -12.01 2.21 4.40
CA CYS A 132 -12.16 3.26 5.41
C CYS A 132 -13.56 3.88 5.36
N HIS A 133 -14.07 4.17 4.16
CA HIS A 133 -15.43 4.67 4.00
C HIS A 133 -16.48 3.67 4.51
N SER A 134 -16.35 2.39 4.13
CA SER A 134 -17.25 1.34 4.63
C SER A 134 -17.17 1.14 6.15
N ILE A 135 -15.99 1.29 6.75
CA ILE A 135 -15.83 1.22 8.21
C ILE A 135 -16.50 2.42 8.88
N ALA A 136 -16.36 3.63 8.32
CA ALA A 136 -17.05 4.82 8.82
C ALA A 136 -18.58 4.63 8.78
N ASP A 137 -19.14 4.19 7.65
CA ASP A 137 -20.58 3.91 7.54
C ASP A 137 -21.07 2.87 8.55
N ARG A 138 -20.25 1.86 8.85
CA ARG A 138 -20.57 0.84 9.85
C ARG A 138 -20.49 1.38 11.27
N LEU A 139 -19.58 2.30 11.56
CA LEU A 139 -19.46 2.97 12.84
C LEU A 139 -20.66 3.88 13.09
N ASP A 140 -21.07 4.66 12.10
CA ASP A 140 -22.25 5.54 12.20
C ASP A 140 -23.52 4.72 12.49
N LYS A 141 -23.74 3.62 11.75
CA LYS A 141 -24.86 2.70 12.03
C LYS A 141 -24.77 2.06 13.41
N ASN A 142 -23.56 1.70 13.86
CA ASN A 142 -23.38 1.13 15.19
C ASN A 142 -23.72 2.18 16.28
N GLU A 143 -23.32 3.43 16.09
CA GLU A 143 -23.68 4.53 16.98
C GLU A 143 -25.21 4.71 17.04
N GLU A 144 -25.90 4.71 15.90
CA GLU A 144 -27.37 4.75 15.85
C GLU A 144 -28.00 3.59 16.63
N THR A 145 -27.52 2.35 16.44
CA THR A 145 -28.04 1.19 17.19
C THR A 145 -27.74 1.28 18.69
N GLN A 146 -26.59 1.84 19.07
CA GLN A 146 -26.22 2.04 20.47
C GLN A 146 -27.10 3.10 21.13
N GLN A 147 -27.43 4.18 20.41
CA GLN A 147 -28.39 5.18 20.87
C GLN A 147 -29.79 4.58 21.05
N GLN A 148 -30.25 3.74 20.10
CA GLN A 148 -31.53 3.03 20.22
C GLN A 148 -31.56 2.07 21.42
N LEU A 149 -30.48 1.32 21.63
CA LEU A 149 -30.36 0.43 22.79
C LEU A 149 -30.40 1.20 24.11
N ALA A 150 -29.73 2.36 24.18
CA ALA A 150 -29.77 3.21 25.35
C ALA A 150 -31.20 3.73 25.65
N LEU A 151 -31.97 4.06 24.61
CA LEU A 151 -33.39 4.44 24.76
C LEU A 151 -34.24 3.28 25.27
N GLN A 152 -34.10 2.08 24.71
CA GLN A 152 -34.82 0.89 25.18
C GLN A 152 -34.47 0.53 26.62
N MET A 153 -33.19 0.64 27.00
CA MET A 153 -32.75 0.36 28.37
C MET A 153 -33.35 1.37 29.36
N LYS A 154 -33.48 2.64 28.96
CA LYS A 154 -34.15 3.67 29.76
C LYS A 154 -35.65 3.38 29.93
N GLU A 155 -36.32 2.94 28.87
CA GLU A 155 -37.73 2.53 28.92
C GLU A 155 -37.93 1.31 29.83
N GLN A 156 -37.05 0.31 29.75
CA GLN A 156 -37.07 -0.86 30.62
C GLN A 156 -36.86 -0.49 32.10
N LEU A 157 -35.95 0.46 32.39
CA LEU A 157 -35.74 0.97 33.74
C LEU A 157 -37.00 1.64 34.30
N GLU A 158 -37.69 2.43 33.48
CA GLU A 158 -38.94 3.09 33.87
C GLU A 158 -40.06 2.07 34.12
N MET A 159 -40.21 1.06 33.24
CA MET A 159 -41.15 -0.03 33.48
C MET A 159 -40.84 -0.81 34.76
N GLN A 160 -39.57 -1.10 35.04
CA GLN A 160 -39.14 -1.78 36.26
C GLN A 160 -39.48 -0.94 37.50
N LYS A 161 -39.26 0.37 37.45
CA LYS A 161 -39.63 1.29 38.53
C LYS A 161 -41.14 1.27 38.79
N GLN A 162 -41.96 1.36 37.74
CA GLN A 162 -43.42 1.29 37.86
C GLN A 162 -43.89 -0.07 38.40
N ALA A 163 -43.24 -1.16 37.99
CA ALA A 163 -43.53 -2.50 38.52
C ALA A 163 -43.20 -2.60 40.02
N ALA A 164 -42.05 -2.06 40.45
CA ALA A 164 -41.67 -2.00 41.86
C ALA A 164 -42.66 -1.16 42.68
N GLU A 165 -43.10 -0.01 42.17
CA GLU A 165 -44.14 0.82 42.81
C GLU A 165 -45.49 0.09 42.92
N LYS A 166 -45.89 -0.68 41.91
CA LYS A 166 -47.11 -1.51 41.98
C LYS A 166 -46.97 -2.64 43.00
N LEU A 167 -45.80 -3.29 43.07
CA LEU A 167 -45.53 -4.39 43.98
C LEU A 167 -45.53 -3.93 45.44
N THR A 168 -44.91 -2.78 45.73
CA THR A 168 -44.93 -2.18 47.08
C THR A 168 -46.36 -1.81 47.52
N LYS A 169 -47.17 -1.20 46.64
CA LYS A 169 -48.59 -0.96 46.91
C LYS A 169 -49.37 -2.25 47.17
N GLN A 170 -49.07 -3.32 46.43
CA GLN A 170 -49.71 -4.61 46.62
C GLN A 170 -49.32 -5.24 47.97
N GLU A 171 -48.06 -5.12 48.37
CA GLU A 171 -47.55 -5.57 49.67
C GLU A 171 -48.25 -4.84 50.83
N GLU A 172 -48.46 -3.52 50.72
CA GLU A 172 -49.25 -2.75 51.70
C GLU A 172 -50.70 -3.24 51.81
N ILE A 173 -51.36 -3.51 50.68
CA ILE A 173 -52.73 -4.04 50.64
C ILE A 173 -52.79 -5.41 51.32
N HIS A 174 -51.85 -6.31 50.99
CA HIS A 174 -51.78 -7.64 51.60
C HIS A 174 -51.48 -7.57 53.09
N GLY A 175 -50.57 -6.69 53.52
CA GLY A 175 -50.29 -6.45 54.94
C GLY A 175 -51.52 -5.93 55.69
N GLY A 176 -52.32 -5.06 55.07
CA GLY A 176 -53.61 -4.61 55.60
C GLY A 176 -54.65 -5.73 55.68
N MET A 177 -54.71 -6.60 54.66
CA MET A 177 -55.60 -7.77 54.66
C MET A 177 -55.21 -8.76 55.76
N LEU A 178 -53.93 -9.04 55.96
CA LEU A 178 -53.43 -9.94 56.99
C LEU A 178 -53.81 -9.44 58.39
N LYS A 179 -53.60 -8.16 58.69
CA LYS A 179 -54.03 -7.54 59.96
C LYS A 179 -55.54 -7.65 60.20
N ARG A 180 -56.35 -7.52 59.13
CA ARG A 180 -57.80 -7.69 59.23
C ARG A 180 -58.17 -9.15 59.50
N LEU A 181 -57.49 -10.09 58.87
CA LEU A 181 -57.67 -11.52 59.06
C LEU A 181 -57.31 -11.92 60.50
N ASP A 182 -56.17 -11.46 61.03
CA ASP A 182 -55.76 -11.69 62.42
C ASP A 182 -56.80 -11.15 63.42
N ASN A 183 -57.34 -9.95 63.17
CA ASN A 183 -58.40 -9.37 64.00
C ASN A 183 -59.69 -10.20 63.95
N GLN A 184 -60.05 -10.72 62.77
CA GLN A 184 -61.22 -11.60 62.63
C GLN A 184 -60.99 -12.95 63.32
N GLU A 185 -59.80 -13.52 63.24
CA GLU A 185 -59.43 -14.74 63.95
C GLU A 185 -59.51 -14.56 65.46
N ALA A 186 -59.00 -13.43 65.99
CA ALA A 186 -59.12 -13.11 67.41
C ALA A 186 -60.57 -12.91 67.88
N LEU A 187 -61.44 -12.34 67.04
CA LEU A 187 -62.87 -12.23 67.33
C LEU A 187 -63.55 -13.61 67.30
N LEU A 188 -63.22 -14.46 66.32
CA LEU A 188 -63.72 -15.82 66.24
C LEU A 188 -63.33 -16.66 67.45
N ASP A 189 -62.08 -16.54 67.93
CA ASP A 189 -61.64 -17.21 69.17
C ASP A 189 -62.45 -16.73 70.39
N LYS A 190 -62.69 -15.42 70.51
CA LYS A 190 -63.57 -14.89 71.56
C LYS A 190 -64.99 -15.45 71.47
N PHE A 191 -65.56 -15.51 70.27
CA PHE A 191 -66.88 -16.10 70.05
C PHE A 191 -66.91 -17.59 70.41
N ALA A 192 -65.87 -18.35 70.03
CA ALA A 192 -65.74 -19.76 70.38
C ALA A 192 -65.69 -19.96 71.90
N ARG A 193 -64.95 -19.12 72.63
CA ARG A 193 -64.93 -19.12 74.10
C ARG A 193 -66.29 -18.80 74.71
N GLN A 194 -66.99 -17.80 74.17
CA GLN A 194 -68.35 -17.45 74.62
C GLN A 194 -69.35 -18.58 74.37
N LEU A 195 -69.29 -19.24 73.21
CA LEU A 195 -70.10 -20.41 72.90
C LEU A 195 -69.82 -21.57 73.86
N ASN A 196 -68.55 -21.82 74.19
CA ASN A 196 -68.18 -22.82 75.20
C ASN A 196 -68.71 -22.45 76.59
N HIS A 197 -68.69 -21.17 76.96
CA HIS A 197 -69.27 -20.71 78.22
C HIS A 197 -70.79 -20.89 78.26
N ILE A 198 -71.51 -20.52 77.19
CA ILE A 198 -72.96 -20.74 77.05
C ILE A 198 -73.27 -22.24 77.12
N ARG A 199 -72.49 -23.06 76.42
CA ARG A 199 -72.62 -24.52 76.47
C ARG A 199 -72.46 -25.05 77.91
N SER A 200 -71.50 -24.54 78.67
CA SER A 200 -71.32 -24.88 80.09
C SER A 200 -72.51 -24.48 80.95
N ILE A 201 -73.02 -23.25 80.79
CA ILE A 201 -74.22 -22.77 81.51
C ILE A 201 -75.42 -23.65 81.18
N LEU A 202 -75.64 -23.98 79.91
CA LEU A 202 -76.73 -24.86 79.48
C LEU A 202 -76.60 -26.25 80.09
N PHE A 203 -75.41 -26.84 80.12
CA PHE A 203 -75.19 -28.12 80.80
C PHE A 203 -75.49 -28.04 82.29
N GLU A 204 -75.02 -26.99 82.99
CA GLU A 204 -75.28 -26.79 84.41
C GLU A 204 -76.79 -26.65 84.68
N ARG A 205 -77.47 -25.78 83.91
CA ARG A 205 -78.91 -25.54 84.04
C ARG A 205 -79.72 -26.79 83.70
N THR A 206 -79.31 -27.55 82.68
CA THR A 206 -79.96 -28.80 82.28
C THR A 206 -79.78 -29.86 83.36
N ASN A 207 -78.58 -30.01 83.93
CA ASN A 207 -78.33 -30.90 85.07
C ASN A 207 -79.12 -30.50 86.31
N TYR A 208 -79.18 -29.20 86.63
CA TYR A 208 -79.96 -28.69 87.76
C TYR A 208 -81.46 -28.94 87.56
N LEU A 209 -81.98 -28.70 86.36
CA LEU A 209 -83.39 -28.94 86.04
C LEU A 209 -83.71 -30.43 86.06
N ALA A 210 -82.83 -31.28 85.52
CA ALA A 210 -82.96 -32.73 85.60
C ALA A 210 -82.97 -33.21 87.05
N GLY A 211 -82.08 -32.69 87.90
CA GLY A 211 -82.09 -32.96 89.34
C GLY A 211 -83.39 -32.51 90.02
N LYS A 212 -83.87 -31.30 89.72
CA LYS A 212 -85.15 -30.78 90.25
C LYS A 212 -86.36 -31.60 89.78
N ILE A 213 -86.38 -32.06 88.54
CA ILE A 213 -87.44 -32.92 88.01
C ILE A 213 -87.36 -34.30 88.69
N ASP A 214 -86.17 -34.87 88.87
CA ASP A 214 -86.00 -36.14 89.59
C ASP A 214 -86.46 -36.04 91.05
N ASP A 215 -86.06 -34.97 91.75
CA ASP A 215 -86.51 -34.67 93.12
C ASP A 215 -88.03 -34.42 93.19
N GLY A 216 -88.58 -33.67 92.23
CA GLY A 216 -90.01 -33.41 92.11
C GLY A 216 -90.81 -34.67 91.78
N TYR A 217 -90.27 -35.55 90.94
CA TYR A 217 -90.86 -36.85 90.62
C TYR A 217 -90.83 -37.77 91.85
N LYS A 218 -89.73 -37.83 92.60
CA LYS A 218 -89.68 -38.55 93.89
C LYS A 218 -90.72 -38.01 94.89
N LEU A 219 -90.82 -36.69 95.03
CA LEU A 219 -91.77 -36.06 95.97
C LEU A 219 -93.23 -36.30 95.56
N THR A 220 -93.58 -36.08 94.30
CA THR A 220 -94.96 -36.27 93.80
C THR A 220 -95.35 -37.74 93.69
N SER A 221 -94.43 -38.63 93.27
CA SER A 221 -94.69 -40.07 93.29
C SER A 221 -94.91 -40.58 94.71
N SER A 222 -94.14 -40.10 95.69
CA SER A 222 -94.36 -40.43 97.10
C SER A 222 -95.73 -39.94 97.60
N TYR A 223 -96.16 -38.75 97.18
CA TYR A 223 -97.43 -38.15 97.58
C TYR A 223 -98.65 -38.82 96.91
N VAL A 224 -98.60 -39.03 95.60
CA VAL A 224 -99.66 -39.71 94.84
C VAL A 224 -99.78 -41.17 95.27
N TYR A 225 -98.65 -41.84 95.53
CA TYR A 225 -98.68 -43.20 96.07
C TYR A 225 -99.32 -43.24 97.47
N LYS A 226 -98.98 -42.28 98.34
CA LYS A 226 -99.59 -42.13 99.68
C LYS A 226 -101.11 -41.93 99.61
N LEU A 227 -101.60 -41.24 98.58
CA LEU A 227 -103.04 -41.08 98.30
C LEU A 227 -103.70 -42.33 97.71
N MET A 228 -102.99 -43.10 96.89
CA MET A 228 -103.55 -44.26 96.17
C MET A 228 -103.49 -45.59 96.95
N THR A 229 -102.57 -45.75 97.91
CA THR A 229 -102.29 -47.07 98.51
C THR A 229 -102.21 -47.11 100.03
N GLY A 230 -102.36 -45.97 100.72
CA GLY A 230 -102.53 -45.94 102.18
C GLY A 230 -101.33 -46.42 103.01
N SER A 231 -100.12 -46.56 102.45
CA SER A 231 -98.89 -46.87 103.20
C SER A 231 -97.66 -46.09 102.72
N GLU A 232 -96.71 -45.80 103.61
CA GLU A 232 -95.49 -45.03 103.33
C GLU A 232 -94.35 -45.91 102.79
N GLN A 233 -94.43 -46.36 101.54
CA GLN A 233 -93.26 -46.90 100.83
C GLN A 233 -93.27 -46.50 99.35
N PRO A 234 -92.20 -45.93 98.78
CA PRO A 234 -92.19 -45.43 97.40
C PRO A 234 -92.29 -46.56 96.35
N LEU A 235 -93.02 -46.26 95.27
CA LEU A 235 -93.32 -47.07 94.07
C LEU A 235 -92.11 -47.72 93.37
N THR A 236 -90.89 -47.30 93.72
CA THR A 236 -89.64 -47.88 93.24
C THR A 236 -89.48 -49.38 93.56
N PHE A 237 -90.15 -49.90 94.59
CA PHE A 237 -90.05 -51.32 94.93
C PHE A 237 -90.91 -52.27 94.08
N PHE A 238 -92.01 -51.79 93.47
CA PHE A 238 -92.90 -52.65 92.67
C PHE A 238 -92.34 -52.95 91.27
N LEU A 239 -91.73 -51.95 90.62
CA LEU A 239 -91.02 -52.12 89.35
C LEU A 239 -89.75 -52.99 89.49
N MET A 240 -89.18 -53.05 90.69
CA MET A 240 -87.98 -53.85 90.98
C MET A 240 -88.31 -55.32 91.29
N ASN A 241 -89.57 -55.63 91.67
CA ASN A 241 -90.05 -57.00 91.85
C ASN A 241 -90.57 -57.61 90.54
N GLN A 242 -91.24 -56.84 89.66
CA GLN A 242 -91.62 -57.35 88.33
C GLN A 242 -90.40 -57.65 87.43
N LYS A 243 -89.33 -56.85 87.49
CA LYS A 243 -88.08 -57.13 86.74
C LYS A 243 -87.19 -58.22 87.37
N LYS A 244 -87.48 -58.68 88.59
CA LYS A 244 -86.74 -59.78 89.23
C LYS A 244 -87.37 -61.15 89.00
N GLU A 245 -88.67 -61.23 88.69
CA GLU A 245 -89.33 -62.50 88.33
C GLU A 245 -89.12 -62.89 86.85
N GLU A 246 -88.90 -61.94 85.92
CA GLU A 246 -88.73 -62.25 84.48
C GLU A 246 -87.31 -62.62 84.03
N ASN A 247 -86.27 -62.48 84.86
CA ASN A 247 -84.90 -62.88 84.52
C ASN A 247 -84.36 -64.04 85.38
N GLN A 248 -85.26 -64.82 86.00
CA GLN A 248 -84.95 -66.07 86.71
C GLN A 248 -85.53 -67.34 86.05
N GLU A 249 -86.11 -67.24 84.85
CA GLU A 249 -86.14 -68.35 83.91
C GLU A 249 -85.00 -68.14 82.91
N VAL A 250 -83.96 -68.96 83.08
CA VAL A 250 -82.58 -68.78 82.66
C VAL A 250 -82.26 -69.74 81.51
N GLU A 251 -81.99 -69.23 80.32
CA GLU A 251 -80.96 -69.66 79.35
C GLU A 251 -80.92 -68.72 78.12
#